data_AF-A0A2T2PC72-F1
#
_entry.id   AF-A0A2T2PC72-F1
#
_cell.length_a   1.000
_cell.length_b   1.000
_cell.length_c   1.000
_cell.angle_alpha   90.00
_cell.angle_beta   90.00
_cell.angle_gamma   90.00
#
_symmetry.space_group_name_H-M   'P 1'
#
loop_
_entity.id
_entity.type
_entity.pdbx_description
1 polymer ?
#
loop_
_entity_poly.entity_id
_entity_poly.type
_entity_poly.pdbx_seq_one_letter_code
_entity_poly.pdbx_strand_id
1 'polypeptide(L)' 'DITIDFITKLLTFYNLVFKVFYNTILVVINRFTKYTEIILFKNNYTALELVQIILNRVVRYYKLF' A
#
# COMPACT_ATOMS: atom_id res chain seq x y z
N ASP A 1 -1.58 -9.24 -16.90
CA ASP A 1 -1.75 -9.40 -15.45
C ASP A 1 -2.47 -8.17 -14.94
N ILE A 2 -3.55 -8.31 -14.17
CA ILE A 2 -4.36 -7.15 -13.74
C ILE A 2 -4.28 -7.08 -12.22
N THR A 3 -3.42 -6.18 -11.76
CA THR A 3 -3.30 -5.77 -10.36
C THR A 3 -4.22 -4.56 -10.16
N ILE A 4 -5.04 -4.59 -9.11
CA ILE A 4 -5.89 -3.46 -8.73
C ILE A 4 -5.35 -2.91 -7.41
N ASP A 5 -4.88 -1.66 -7.46
CA ASP A 5 -4.33 -0.94 -6.33
C ASP A 5 -5.28 0.21 -5.95
N PHE A 6 -5.74 0.26 -4.70
CA PHE A 6 -6.52 1.40 -4.21
C PHE A 6 -6.08 1.83 -2.82
N ILE A 7 -6.09 3.15 -2.61
CA ILE A 7 -5.74 3.80 -1.35
C ILE A 7 -7.02 4.25 -0.69
N THR A 8 -7.22 3.84 0.57
CA THR A 8 -8.34 4.29 1.39
C THR A 8 -7.86 4.88 2.70
N LYS A 9 -8.52 5.94 3.15
CA LYS A 9 -8.30 6.45 4.51
C LYS A 9 -8.95 5.50 5.51
N LEU A 10 -8.22 5.19 6.56
CA LEU A 10 -8.66 4.34 7.64
C LEU A 10 -9.12 5.19 8.83
N LEU A 11 -10.07 4.68 9.61
CA LEU A 11 -10.17 5.08 11.01
C LEU A 11 -8.82 4.79 11.69
N THR A 12 -8.32 5.74 12.48
CA THR A 12 -6.98 5.68 13.06
C THR A 12 -6.72 4.33 13.74
N PHE A 13 -5.82 3.54 13.17
CA PHE A 13 -5.42 2.23 13.69
C PHE A 13 -4.12 2.36 14.48
N TYR A 14 -4.15 1.93 15.75
CA TYR A 14 -2.97 1.90 16.59
C TYR A 14 -2.28 0.53 16.50
N ASN A 15 -1.08 0.51 15.94
CA ASN A 15 -0.25 -0.69 15.94
C ASN A 15 0.50 -0.81 17.26
N LEU A 16 0.17 -1.82 18.07
CA LEU A 16 0.75 -2.05 19.40
C LEU A 16 2.24 -2.42 19.37
N VAL A 17 2.69 -3.11 18.33
CA VAL A 17 4.08 -3.59 18.21
C VAL A 17 5.00 -2.42 17.90
N PHE A 18 4.63 -1.61 16.91
CA PHE A 18 5.42 -0.46 16.49
C PHE A 18 5.12 0.80 17.30
N LYS A 19 4.08 0.80 18.14
CA LYS A 19 3.55 1.98 18.87
C LYS A 19 3.25 3.16 17.93
N VAL A 20 2.80 2.88 16.71
CA VAL A 20 2.53 3.88 15.65
C VAL A 20 1.07 3.87 15.26
N PHE A 21 0.53 5.07 15.05
CA PHE A 21 -0.80 5.27 14.46
C PHE A 21 -0.74 5.34 12.94
N TYR A 22 -1.56 4.51 12.30
CA TYR A 22 -1.79 4.49 10.86
C TYR A 22 -3.20 4.99 10.58
N ASN A 23 -3.40 5.65 9.45
CA ASN A 23 -4.69 6.24 9.08
C ASN A 23 -4.94 6.19 7.57
N THR A 24 -4.06 5.53 6.83
CA THR A 24 -4.21 5.27 5.40
C THR A 24 -3.77 3.83 5.15
N ILE A 25 -4.51 3.13 4.28
CA ILE A 25 -4.16 1.79 3.83
C ILE A 25 -4.09 1.79 2.31
N LEU A 26 -3.03 1.18 1.77
CA LEU A 26 -2.98 0.75 0.38
C LEU A 26 -3.27 -0.75 0.33
N VAL A 27 -4.31 -1.10 -0.41
CA VAL A 27 -4.67 -2.48 -0.68
C VAL A 27 -4.31 -2.79 -2.13
N VAL A 28 -3.53 -3.84 -2.31
CA VAL A 28 -3.11 -4.33 -3.62
C VAL A 28 -3.61 -5.74 -3.79
N ILE A 29 -4.44 -5.94 -4.82
CA ILE A 29 -5.09 -7.21 -5.10
C ILE A 29 -4.63 -7.70 -6.47
N ASN A 30 -3.98 -8.86 -6.48
CA ASN A 30 -3.76 -9.59 -7.71
C ASN A 30 -5.00 -10.46 -8.01
N ARG A 31 -5.69 -10.13 -9.11
CA ARG A 31 -6.95 -10.79 -9.50
C ARG A 31 -6.80 -12.30 -9.78
N PHE A 32 -5.61 -12.75 -10.20
CA PHE A 32 -5.37 -14.13 -10.61
C PHE A 32 -4.88 -15.01 -9.47
N THR A 33 -3.96 -14.51 -8.65
CA THR A 33 -3.42 -15.26 -7.51
C THR A 33 -4.27 -15.12 -6.25
N LYS A 34 -5.27 -14.22 -6.26
CA LYS A 34 -6.05 -13.80 -5.08
C LYS A 34 -5.18 -13.27 -3.94
N TYR A 35 -3.93 -12.92 -4.24
CA TYR A 35 -3.01 -12.36 -3.27
C TYR A 35 -3.42 -10.93 -2.95
N THR A 36 -3.60 -10.65 -1.66
CA THR A 36 -3.90 -9.32 -1.15
C THR A 36 -2.77 -8.90 -0.23
N GLU A 37 -2.12 -7.78 -0.52
CA GLU A 37 -1.13 -7.20 0.37
C GLU A 37 -1.56 -5.79 0.78
N ILE A 38 -1.53 -5.60 2.10
CA ILE A 38 -2.02 -4.43 2.82
C ILE A 38 -0.80 -3.68 3.34
N ILE A 39 -0.64 -2.42 2.93
CA ILE A 39 0.42 -1.55 3.42
C ILE A 39 -0.22 -0.43 4.24
N LEU A 40 0.23 -0.29 5.48
CA LEU A 40 -0.23 0.73 6.41
C LEU A 40 0.62 2.00 6.30
N PHE A 41 -0.05 3.15 6.23
CA PHE A 41 0.57 4.47 6.14
C PHE A 41 0.07 5.41 7.23
N LYS A 42 0.97 6.31 7.69
CA LYS A 42 0.66 7.42 8.59
C LYS A 42 0.33 8.67 7.77
N ASN A 43 -0.66 9.49 8.19
CA ASN A 43 -1.04 10.72 7.48
C ASN A 43 0.14 11.66 7.54
N ASN A 44 0.91 11.69 6.47
CA ASN A 44 1.53 12.89 5.93
C ASN A 44 1.96 12.71 4.47
N TYR A 45 1.48 11.68 3.77
CA TYR A 45 1.96 11.40 2.42
C TYR A 45 1.30 12.32 1.40
N THR A 46 2.15 12.95 0.61
CA THR A 46 1.76 13.61 -0.63
C THR A 46 1.38 12.56 -1.68
N ALA A 47 0.58 12.96 -2.68
CA ALA A 47 0.27 12.10 -3.82
C ALA A 47 1.55 11.60 -4.52
N LEU A 48 2.61 12.41 -4.54
CA LEU A 48 3.90 12.04 -5.13
C LEU A 48 4.56 10.87 -4.40
N GLU A 49 4.63 10.91 -3.07
CA GLU A 49 5.22 9.83 -2.27
C GLU A 49 4.45 8.52 -2.44
N LEU A 50 3.11 8.59 -2.49
CA LEU A 50 2.27 7.42 -2.74
C LEU A 50 2.54 6.81 -4.13
N VAL A 51 2.64 7.65 -5.16
CA VAL A 51 2.98 7.20 -6.53
C VAL A 51 4.36 6.55 -6.56
N GLN A 52 5.35 7.11 -5.88
CA GLN A 52 6.70 6.52 -5.79
C GLN A 52 6.69 5.15 -5.12
N ILE A 53 5.94 4.99 -4.03
CA ILE A 53 5.83 3.71 -3.31
C ILE A 53 5.15 2.66 -4.20
N ILE A 54 4.05 3.02 -4.88
CA ILE A 54 3.36 2.14 -5.82
C ILE A 54 4.30 1.75 -6.97
N LEU A 55 4.99 2.71 -7.60
CA LEU A 55 5.92 2.46 -8.69
C LEU A 55 7.05 1.51 -8.27
N ASN A 56 7.70 1.76 -7.13
CA ASN A 56 8.75 0.88 -6.61
C ASN A 56 8.25 -0.54 -6.38
N ARG A 57 7.01 -0.68 -5.89
CA ARG A 57 6.38 -1.97 -5.67
C ARG A 57 6.12 -2.70 -6.99
N VAL A 58 5.53 -2.01 -7.97
CA VAL A 58 5.28 -2.57 -9.32
C VAL A 58 6.60 -3.00 -9.96
N VAL A 59 7.62 -2.14 -9.99
CA VAL A 59 8.94 -2.46 -10.56
C VAL A 59 9.55 -3.71 -9.91
N ARG A 60 9.51 -3.79 -8.57
CA ARG A 60 10.04 -4.94 -7.82
C ARG A 60 9.27 -6.22 -8.09
N TYR A 61 7.93 -6.17 -8.12
CA TYR A 61 7.10 -7.36 -8.32
C TYR A 61 7.19 -7.91 -9.74
N TYR A 62 7.24 -7.03 -10.74
CA TYR A 62 7.33 -7.43 -12.13
C TYR A 62 8.76 -7.70 -12.61
N LYS A 63 9.77 -7.58 -11.72
CA LYS A 63 11.19 -7.74 -12.06
C LYS A 63 11.56 -6.98 -13.32
N LEU A 64 11.15 -5.72 -13.40
CA LEU A 64 11.45 -4.89 -14.58
C LEU A 64 12.95 -4.53 -14.69
N PHE A 65 13.80 -5.04 -13.79
CA PHE A 65 15.26 -5.06 -13.83
C PHE A 65 15.79 -6.35 -13.18
#